data_AF-A0A955MDP8-F1
#
_entry.id   AF-A0A955MDP8-F1
#
_cell.length_a   1.000
_cell.length_b   1.000
_cell.length_c   1.000
_cell.angle_alpha   90.00
_cell.angle_beta   90.00
_cell.angle_gamma   90.00
#
_symmetry.space_group_name_H-M   'P 1'
#
loop_
_entity.id
_entity.type
_entity.pdbx_description
1 polymer ?
#
loop_
_entity_poly.entity_id
_entity_poly.type
_entity_poly.pdbx_seq_one_letter_code
_entity_poly.pdbx_strand_id
1 'polypeptide(L)'
;SATPYVSLTRTGARLSHAQSSNAPDSLTNTPEIQFDPSDMLTHVNHVRKITSLKPRTYWCEFPFYTVIHSGRQNLTIGHRPEDLAHVETIEQKVWKKHQAHLKRLERFPLEKAEYYQRLKESHDIKTVRGLAQVTGEDWSYIARILKALTLAEPIKAYLKEHKNDPEIIKRFHLRVLLDIARQGEEKYQLARFSEMWGSFG
;
A
#
# COMPACT_ATOMS: atom_id res chain seq x y z
N SER A 1 32.76 -28.93 53.29
CA SER A 1 33.46 -28.50 52.06
C SER A 1 32.51 -27.65 51.24
N ALA A 2 32.85 -26.36 51.09
CA ALA A 2 31.97 -25.29 50.63
C ALA A 2 31.89 -25.19 49.10
N THR A 3 30.70 -24.85 48.60
CA THR A 3 30.39 -24.48 47.21
C THR A 3 30.92 -23.09 46.86
N PRO A 4 31.51 -22.87 45.67
CA PRO A 4 31.82 -21.52 45.21
C PRO A 4 30.60 -20.86 44.54
N TYR A 5 30.30 -19.65 45.00
CA TYR A 5 29.37 -18.67 44.44
C TYR A 5 29.88 -18.21 43.05
N VAL A 6 29.04 -18.27 42.02
CA VAL A 6 29.33 -17.64 40.71
C VAL A 6 28.66 -16.27 40.67
N SER A 7 29.49 -15.23 40.60
CA SER A 7 29.11 -13.83 40.50
C SER A 7 28.45 -13.51 39.15
N LEU A 8 27.22 -13.00 39.18
CA LEU A 8 26.60 -12.34 38.01
C LEU A 8 27.35 -11.03 37.70
N THR A 9 28.16 -11.03 36.65
CA THR A 9 28.70 -9.78 36.08
C THR A 9 27.60 -9.10 35.26
N ARG A 10 26.97 -8.13 35.89
CA ARG A 10 26.10 -7.13 35.27
C ARG A 10 26.91 -6.40 34.19
N THR A 11 26.53 -6.53 32.92
CA THR A 11 27.12 -5.79 31.80
C THR A 11 26.84 -4.30 32.04
N GLY A 12 27.83 -3.60 32.58
CA GLY A 12 27.75 -2.18 32.87
C GLY A 12 27.86 -1.37 31.58
N ALA A 13 26.79 -0.68 31.21
CA ALA A 13 26.88 0.43 30.26
C ALA A 13 27.82 1.50 30.86
N ARG A 14 28.88 1.84 30.13
CA ARG A 14 29.87 2.82 30.58
C ARG A 14 29.39 4.21 30.12
N LEU A 15 28.80 4.98 31.03
CA LEU A 15 28.49 6.40 30.83
C LEU A 15 29.81 7.19 30.89
N SER A 16 30.22 7.81 29.79
CA SER A 16 31.29 8.80 29.79
C SER A 16 30.76 10.12 30.37
N HIS A 17 31.06 10.39 31.64
CA HIS A 17 30.86 11.71 32.23
C HIS A 17 31.87 12.69 31.64
N ALA A 18 31.42 13.57 30.75
CA ALA A 18 32.09 14.84 30.49
C ALA A 18 31.76 15.80 31.64
N GLN A 19 32.80 16.46 32.17
CA GLN A 19 32.71 17.38 33.30
C GLN A 19 31.84 18.59 32.97
N SER A 20 31.04 18.96 33.97
CA SER A 20 30.10 20.06 34.01
C SER A 20 30.78 21.42 34.02
N SER A 21 30.37 22.34 33.14
CA SER A 21 30.31 23.77 33.45
C SER A 21 29.25 24.48 32.58
N ASN A 22 28.20 24.97 33.25
CA ASN A 22 27.34 26.12 32.96
C ASN A 22 26.38 26.14 31.74
N ALA A 23 25.10 25.88 32.08
CA ALA A 23 23.87 26.54 31.60
C ALA A 23 23.36 26.24 30.15
N PRO A 24 22.06 26.49 29.85
CA PRO A 24 21.14 25.46 29.38
C PRO A 24 20.77 25.62 27.91
N ASP A 25 20.70 24.52 27.17
CA ASP A 25 19.79 24.39 26.02
C ASP A 25 19.50 22.91 25.79
N SER A 26 18.32 22.51 26.22
CA SER A 26 17.77 21.17 26.06
C SER A 26 17.29 20.98 24.62
N LEU A 27 18.12 20.36 23.79
CA LEU A 27 17.67 19.62 22.61
C LEU A 27 18.10 18.17 22.75
N THR A 28 17.08 17.34 22.79
CA THR A 28 17.06 15.89 22.93
C THR A 28 17.95 15.20 21.89
N ASN A 29 19.18 14.86 22.29
CA ASN A 29 19.96 13.83 21.63
C ASN A 29 19.29 12.47 21.91
N THR A 30 18.55 11.94 20.94
CA THR A 30 18.15 10.54 20.95
C THR A 30 19.44 9.72 20.96
N PRO A 31 19.71 8.86 21.97
CA PRO A 31 20.94 8.08 21.97
C PRO A 31 20.90 7.15 20.76
N GLU A 32 21.70 7.46 19.75
CA GLU A 32 21.94 6.59 18.62
C GLU A 32 22.60 5.33 19.17
N ILE A 33 21.84 4.24 19.22
CA ILE A 33 22.37 2.94 19.65
C ILE A 33 23.28 2.48 18.50
N GLN A 34 24.54 2.88 18.57
CA GLN A 34 25.57 2.38 17.67
C GLN A 34 25.88 0.94 18.08
N PHE A 35 25.36 0.00 17.31
CA PHE A 35 25.77 -1.39 17.41
C PHE A 35 27.12 -1.54 16.70
N ASP A 36 28.16 -1.86 17.48
CA ASP A 36 29.44 -2.28 16.92
C ASP A 36 29.20 -3.54 16.06
N PRO A 37 29.63 -3.56 14.78
CA PRO A 37 29.57 -4.76 13.94
C PRO A 37 30.13 -6.01 14.61
N SER A 38 31.12 -5.86 15.50
CA SER A 38 31.71 -6.97 16.26
C SER A 38 30.75 -7.52 17.32
N ASP A 39 30.01 -6.66 18.00
CA ASP A 39 28.98 -7.03 18.99
C ASP A 39 27.77 -7.68 18.32
N MET A 40 27.37 -7.18 17.15
CA MET A 40 26.32 -7.79 16.34
C MET A 40 26.67 -9.23 15.92
N LEU A 41 27.91 -9.44 15.47
CA LEU A 41 28.38 -10.77 15.09
C LEU A 41 28.41 -11.73 16.29
N THR A 42 28.81 -11.22 17.45
CA THR A 42 28.84 -11.96 18.71
C THR A 42 27.42 -12.34 19.16
N HIS A 43 26.46 -11.43 19.03
CA HIS A 43 25.05 -11.69 19.33
C HIS A 43 24.44 -12.73 18.37
N VAL A 44 24.70 -12.62 17.06
CA VAL A 44 24.26 -13.61 16.06
C VAL A 44 24.83 -15.00 16.36
N ASN A 45 26.11 -15.08 16.74
CA ASN A 45 26.75 -16.34 17.11
C ASN A 45 26.21 -16.91 18.42
N HIS A 46 25.89 -16.05 19.39
CA HIS A 46 25.24 -16.44 20.65
C HIS A 46 23.84 -17.00 20.40
N VAL A 47 23.02 -16.32 19.58
CA VAL A 47 21.69 -16.78 19.18
C VAL A 47 21.80 -18.11 18.43
N ARG A 48 22.74 -18.26 17.49
CA ARG A 48 22.98 -19.53 16.78
C ARG A 48 23.38 -20.67 17.71
N LYS A 49 24.19 -20.39 18.73
CA LYS A 49 24.65 -21.39 19.72
C LYS A 49 23.52 -21.85 20.65
N ILE A 50 22.56 -20.98 20.94
CA ILE A 50 21.42 -21.26 21.84
C ILE A 50 20.22 -21.84 21.09
N THR A 51 20.07 -21.55 19.80
CA THR A 51 18.90 -21.99 18.99
C THR A 51 19.06 -23.37 18.35
N SER A 52 19.70 -24.32 19.03
CA SER A 52 19.65 -25.76 18.69
C SER A 52 18.26 -26.40 18.85
N LEU A 53 17.20 -25.59 18.97
CA LEU A 53 15.81 -25.99 19.16
C LEU A 53 14.91 -25.29 18.13
N LYS A 54 14.74 -25.96 16.98
CA LYS A 54 13.82 -25.68 15.85
C LYS A 54 14.08 -24.36 15.10
N PRO A 55 14.14 -24.37 13.75
CA PRO A 55 14.30 -23.16 12.97
C PRO A 55 13.08 -22.25 13.19
N ARG A 56 13.24 -21.21 14.00
CA ARG A 56 12.35 -20.05 13.97
C ARG A 56 12.84 -19.18 12.82
N THR A 57 12.02 -19.05 11.79
CA THR A 57 12.26 -18.06 10.74
C THR A 57 12.08 -16.68 11.36
N TYR A 58 13.18 -15.94 11.52
CA TYR A 58 13.14 -14.54 11.92
C TYR A 58 13.04 -13.69 10.65
N TRP A 59 11.99 -12.89 10.53
CA TRP A 59 11.91 -11.82 9.54
C TRP A 59 12.70 -10.63 10.08
N CYS A 60 13.72 -10.19 9.34
CA CYS A 60 14.48 -8.99 9.66
C CYS A 60 14.34 -8.03 8.46
N GLU A 61 13.67 -6.92 8.68
CA GLU A 61 13.54 -5.85 7.70
C GLU A 61 14.57 -4.78 8.02
N PHE A 62 15.55 -4.58 7.13
CA PHE A 62 16.50 -3.48 7.24
C PHE A 62 15.98 -2.32 6.38
N PRO A 63 15.60 -1.18 6.98
CA PRO A 63 15.29 -0.01 6.18
C PRO A 63 16.54 0.37 5.38
N PHE A 64 16.34 0.60 4.09
CA PHE A 64 17.38 1.13 3.21
C PHE A 64 16.80 2.26 2.38
N TYR A 65 17.64 3.19 1.98
CA TYR A 65 17.27 4.23 1.04
C TYR A 65 18.34 4.39 -0.03
N THR A 66 17.94 4.95 -1.14
CA THR A 66 18.83 5.22 -2.26
C THR A 66 19.03 6.71 -2.38
N VAL A 67 20.28 7.15 -2.38
CA VAL A 67 20.65 8.54 -2.72
C VAL A 67 21.08 8.56 -4.18
N ILE A 68 20.37 9.34 -5.00
CA ILE A 68 20.75 9.60 -6.39
C ILE A 68 21.38 10.99 -6.45
N HIS A 69 22.68 11.05 -6.71
CA HIS A 69 23.41 12.31 -6.87
C HIS A 69 24.24 12.26 -8.15
N SER A 70 24.06 13.23 -9.05
CA SER A 70 24.82 13.35 -10.31
C SER A 70 24.83 12.07 -11.16
N GLY A 71 23.69 11.38 -11.25
CA GLY A 71 23.54 10.14 -12.02
C GLY A 71 24.14 8.88 -11.38
N ARG A 72 24.76 8.98 -10.19
CA ARG A 72 25.22 7.82 -9.41
C ARG A 72 24.19 7.46 -8.35
N GLN A 73 23.96 6.16 -8.18
CA GLN A 73 23.01 5.59 -7.24
C GLN A 73 23.76 4.90 -6.10
N ASN A 74 23.66 5.42 -4.88
CA ASN A 74 24.23 4.80 -3.68
C ASN A 74 23.12 4.22 -2.81
N LEU A 75 23.23 2.93 -2.49
CA LEU A 75 22.36 2.24 -1.55
C LEU A 75 22.91 2.43 -0.14
N THR A 76 22.13 3.03 0.76
CA THR A 76 22.50 3.23 2.17
C THR A 76 21.57 2.42 3.04
N ILE A 77 22.14 1.62 3.94
CA ILE A 77 21.42 0.84 4.95
C ILE A 77 21.24 1.73 6.17
N GLY A 78 20.02 1.80 6.71
CA GLY A 78 19.69 2.62 7.86
C GLY A 78 18.35 3.33 7.70
N HIS A 79 17.92 3.98 8.78
CA HIS A 79 16.73 4.80 8.75
C HIS A 79 16.90 5.99 7.80
N ARG A 80 15.79 6.36 7.16
CA ARG A 80 15.72 7.55 6.34
C ARG A 80 16.11 8.77 7.19
N PRO A 81 17.07 9.61 6.76
CA PRO A 81 17.41 10.85 7.45
C PRO A 81 16.18 11.75 7.62
N GLU A 82 16.01 12.33 8.80
CA GLU A 82 14.88 13.22 9.12
C GLU A 82 14.82 14.43 8.18
N ASP A 83 15.98 14.97 7.81
CA ASP A 83 16.11 16.07 6.84
C ASP A 83 15.48 15.75 5.49
N LEU A 84 15.40 14.47 5.12
CA LEU A 84 14.81 14.01 3.86
C LEU A 84 13.34 13.63 4.02
N ALA A 85 12.70 13.78 5.19
CA ALA A 85 11.30 13.40 5.41
C ALA A 85 10.33 14.12 4.44
N HIS A 86 10.67 15.33 4.01
CA HIS A 86 9.90 16.11 3.04
C HIS A 86 9.95 15.55 1.61
N VAL A 87 10.95 14.72 1.27
CA VAL A 87 11.07 14.11 -0.05
C VAL A 87 10.09 12.93 -0.15
N GLU A 88 9.44 12.74 -1.29
CA GLU A 88 8.56 11.58 -1.45
C GLU A 88 9.35 10.29 -1.68
N THR A 89 8.96 9.21 -1.00
CA THR A 89 9.50 7.87 -1.30
C THR A 89 9.05 7.40 -2.68
N ILE A 90 9.74 6.40 -3.23
CA ILE A 90 9.32 5.75 -4.49
C ILE A 90 7.91 5.19 -4.34
N GLU A 91 7.63 4.52 -3.22
CA GLU A 91 6.31 3.98 -2.90
C GLU A 91 5.24 5.09 -2.87
N GLN A 92 5.51 6.22 -2.22
CA GLN A 92 4.59 7.36 -2.20
C GLN A 92 4.34 7.91 -3.60
N LYS A 93 5.37 8.01 -4.44
CA LYS A 93 5.23 8.44 -5.84
C LYS A 93 4.40 7.46 -6.66
N VAL A 94 4.67 6.16 -6.53
CA VAL A 94 3.92 5.09 -7.19
C VAL A 94 2.47 5.11 -6.73
N TRP A 95 2.23 5.26 -5.44
CA TRP A 95 0.91 5.39 -4.84
C TRP A 95 0.14 6.60 -5.37
N LYS A 96 0.77 7.78 -5.41
CA LYS A 96 0.16 8.99 -5.99
C LYS A 96 -0.20 8.81 -7.46
N LYS A 97 0.68 8.18 -8.25
CA LYS A 97 0.39 7.84 -9.66
C LYS A 97 -0.79 6.88 -9.78
N HIS A 98 -0.85 5.86 -8.94
CA HIS A 98 -1.96 4.91 -8.91
C HIS A 98 -3.27 5.61 -8.55
N GLN A 99 -3.30 6.43 -7.50
CA GLN A 99 -4.46 7.24 -7.12
C GLN A 99 -4.90 8.20 -8.22
N ALA A 100 -3.95 8.86 -8.90
CA ALA A 100 -4.26 9.71 -10.04
C ALA A 100 -4.87 8.93 -11.21
N HIS A 101 -4.41 7.70 -11.45
CA HIS A 101 -5.01 6.81 -12.44
C HIS A 101 -6.44 6.42 -12.06
N LEU A 102 -6.68 6.00 -10.81
CA LEU A 102 -8.02 5.66 -10.31
C LEU A 102 -9.00 6.84 -10.44
N LYS A 103 -8.55 8.06 -10.15
CA LYS A 103 -9.36 9.28 -10.34
C LYS A 103 -9.73 9.53 -11.80
N ARG A 104 -8.83 9.25 -12.75
CA ARG A 104 -9.16 9.38 -14.18
C ARG A 104 -10.26 8.40 -14.59
N LEU A 105 -10.24 7.19 -14.03
CA LEU A 105 -11.24 6.16 -14.29
C LEU A 105 -12.62 6.48 -13.69
N GLU A 106 -12.72 7.42 -12.74
CA GLU A 106 -14.03 7.82 -12.19
C GLU A 106 -14.96 8.44 -13.24
N ARG A 107 -14.39 9.00 -14.31
CA ARG A 107 -15.17 9.55 -15.43
C ARG A 107 -16.06 8.50 -16.09
N PHE A 108 -15.64 7.24 -16.12
CA PHE A 108 -16.38 6.18 -16.78
C PHE A 108 -16.42 4.92 -15.88
N PRO A 109 -17.47 4.77 -15.06
CA PRO A 109 -17.52 3.74 -14.03
C PRO A 109 -17.38 2.31 -14.55
N LEU A 110 -17.80 2.04 -15.79
CA LEU A 110 -17.68 0.72 -16.41
C LEU A 110 -16.21 0.34 -16.63
N GLU A 111 -15.38 1.25 -17.13
CA GLU A 111 -13.93 1.00 -17.30
C GLU A 111 -13.23 0.86 -15.94
N LYS A 112 -13.65 1.62 -14.92
CA LYS A 112 -13.17 1.44 -13.55
C LYS A 112 -13.52 0.06 -12.99
N ALA A 113 -14.72 -0.45 -13.28
CA ALA A 113 -15.14 -1.79 -12.87
C ALA A 113 -14.30 -2.89 -13.54
N GLU A 114 -14.03 -2.77 -14.83
CA GLU A 114 -13.17 -3.70 -15.57
C GLU A 114 -11.73 -3.66 -15.08
N TYR A 115 -11.23 -2.48 -14.71
CA TYR A 115 -9.94 -2.34 -14.06
C TYR A 115 -9.89 -3.14 -12.74
N TYR A 116 -10.91 -3.03 -11.89
CA TYR A 116 -10.98 -3.82 -10.66
C TYR A 116 -11.09 -5.31 -10.89
N GLN A 117 -11.83 -5.75 -11.91
CA GLN A 117 -11.88 -7.16 -12.27
C GLN A 117 -10.50 -7.68 -12.70
N ARG A 118 -9.78 -6.94 -13.55
CA ARG A 118 -8.42 -7.31 -13.97
C ARG A 118 -7.43 -7.29 -12.81
N LEU A 119 -7.54 -6.33 -11.89
CA LEU A 119 -6.71 -6.28 -10.68
C LEU A 119 -6.96 -7.51 -9.80
N LYS A 120 -8.23 -7.89 -9.67
CA LYS A 120 -8.68 -9.08 -8.93
C LYS A 120 -8.06 -10.36 -9.49
N GLU A 121 -8.11 -10.51 -10.81
CA GLU A 121 -7.59 -11.68 -11.54
C GLU A 121 -6.05 -11.73 -11.53
N SER A 122 -5.39 -10.60 -11.74
CA SER A 122 -3.90 -10.55 -11.81
C SER A 122 -3.20 -10.72 -10.47
N HIS A 123 -3.83 -10.34 -9.36
CA HIS A 123 -3.22 -10.39 -8.02
C HIS A 123 -3.83 -11.51 -7.13
N ASP A 124 -4.63 -12.41 -7.70
CA ASP A 124 -5.39 -13.47 -6.98
C ASP A 124 -6.18 -12.93 -5.77
N ILE A 125 -6.75 -11.74 -5.90
CA ILE A 125 -7.49 -11.10 -4.80
C ILE A 125 -8.91 -11.65 -4.77
N LYS A 126 -9.23 -12.52 -3.81
CA LYS A 126 -10.54 -13.20 -3.83
C LYS A 126 -11.70 -12.32 -3.37
N THR A 127 -11.42 -11.31 -2.54
CA THR A 127 -12.45 -10.53 -1.83
C THR A 127 -12.45 -9.05 -2.20
N VAL A 128 -13.62 -8.41 -2.10
CA VAL A 128 -13.76 -6.96 -2.29
C VAL A 128 -12.97 -6.17 -1.24
N ARG A 129 -12.85 -6.70 -0.01
CA ARG A 129 -12.03 -6.10 1.04
C ARG A 129 -10.54 -6.12 0.71
N GLY A 130 -10.06 -7.19 0.07
CA GLY A 130 -8.68 -7.25 -0.42
C GLY A 130 -8.43 -6.18 -1.50
N LEU A 131 -9.40 -5.98 -2.41
CA LEU A 131 -9.31 -4.90 -3.39
C LEU A 131 -9.25 -3.53 -2.72
N ALA A 132 -10.09 -3.28 -1.72
CA ALA A 132 -10.08 -2.04 -0.94
C ALA A 132 -8.73 -1.75 -0.27
N GLN A 133 -8.06 -2.78 0.25
CA GLN A 133 -6.73 -2.62 0.84
C GLN A 133 -5.68 -2.23 -0.20
N VAL A 134 -5.74 -2.82 -1.40
CA VAL A 134 -4.77 -2.55 -2.47
C VAL A 134 -5.04 -1.20 -3.14
N THR A 135 -6.29 -0.82 -3.35
CA THR A 135 -6.66 0.43 -4.03
C THR A 135 -6.77 1.62 -3.07
N GLY A 136 -6.89 1.37 -1.76
CA GLY A 136 -7.10 2.40 -0.75
C GLY A 136 -8.50 3.04 -0.80
N GLU A 137 -9.45 2.41 -1.49
CA GLU A 137 -10.82 2.89 -1.60
C GLU A 137 -11.79 2.15 -0.66
N ASP A 138 -12.98 2.71 -0.47
CA ASP A 138 -14.03 2.06 0.33
C ASP A 138 -14.54 0.78 -0.34
N TRP A 139 -14.64 -0.29 0.43
CA TRP A 139 -15.09 -1.60 -0.06
C TRP A 139 -16.54 -1.57 -0.56
N SER A 140 -17.41 -0.74 0.02
CA SER A 140 -18.80 -0.59 -0.40
C SER A 140 -18.89 0.13 -1.75
N TYR A 141 -18.01 1.10 -1.99
CA TYR A 141 -17.84 1.73 -3.29
C TYR A 141 -17.36 0.74 -4.35
N ILE A 142 -16.30 -0.04 -4.08
CA ILE A 142 -15.81 -1.07 -5.02
C ILE A 142 -16.90 -2.09 -5.33
N ALA A 143 -17.64 -2.56 -4.33
CA ALA A 143 -18.74 -3.49 -4.53
C ALA A 143 -19.82 -2.92 -5.47
N ARG A 144 -20.18 -1.64 -5.29
CA ARG A 144 -21.13 -0.94 -6.18
C ARG A 144 -20.59 -0.81 -7.59
N ILE A 145 -19.32 -0.45 -7.75
CA ILE A 145 -18.71 -0.35 -9.09
C ILE A 145 -18.71 -1.71 -9.80
N LEU A 146 -18.30 -2.78 -9.11
CA LEU A 146 -18.28 -4.12 -9.70
C LEU A 146 -19.67 -4.61 -10.12
N LYS A 147 -20.75 -4.17 -9.44
CA LYS A 147 -22.12 -4.47 -9.89
C LYS A 147 -22.44 -3.90 -11.27
N ALA A 148 -21.77 -2.85 -11.74
CA ALA A 148 -21.97 -2.35 -13.10
C ALA A 148 -21.55 -3.38 -14.18
N LEU A 149 -20.73 -4.38 -13.85
CA LEU A 149 -20.33 -5.44 -14.78
C LEU A 149 -21.46 -6.43 -15.08
N THR A 150 -22.52 -6.47 -14.26
CA THR A 150 -23.70 -7.31 -14.50
C THR A 150 -24.64 -6.73 -15.55
N LEU A 151 -24.27 -5.59 -16.15
CA LEU A 151 -24.99 -5.04 -17.30
C LEU A 151 -24.95 -6.02 -18.47
N ALA A 152 -26.05 -6.05 -19.24
CA ALA A 152 -26.14 -6.84 -20.45
C ALA A 152 -25.03 -6.47 -21.44
N GLU A 153 -24.52 -7.48 -22.17
CA GLU A 153 -23.41 -7.29 -23.09
C GLU A 153 -23.67 -6.22 -24.17
N PRO A 154 -24.88 -6.11 -24.77
CA PRO A 154 -25.14 -5.06 -25.75
C PRO A 154 -25.01 -3.64 -25.18
N ILE A 155 -25.43 -3.44 -23.93
CA ILE A 155 -25.31 -2.14 -23.23
C ILE A 155 -23.83 -1.83 -22.97
N LYS A 156 -23.06 -2.82 -22.50
CA LYS A 156 -21.62 -2.64 -22.27
C LYS A 156 -20.89 -2.33 -23.57
N ALA A 157 -21.21 -3.04 -24.65
CA ALA A 157 -20.63 -2.80 -25.97
C ALA A 157 -20.91 -1.37 -26.45
N TYR A 158 -22.17 -0.93 -26.39
CA TYR A 158 -22.56 0.42 -26.78
C TYR A 158 -21.86 1.51 -25.98
N LEU A 159 -21.84 1.38 -24.65
CA LEU A 159 -21.20 2.34 -23.76
C LEU A 159 -19.68 2.40 -23.98
N LYS A 160 -19.03 1.29 -24.32
CA LYS A 160 -17.59 1.24 -24.63
C LYS A 160 -17.27 1.92 -25.94
N GLU A 161 -18.07 1.68 -26.97
CA GLU A 161 -17.90 2.29 -28.29
C GLU A 161 -17.97 3.81 -28.21
N HIS A 162 -18.86 4.32 -27.36
CA HIS A 162 -19.10 5.76 -27.20
C HIS A 162 -18.49 6.35 -25.91
N LYS A 163 -17.47 5.72 -25.33
CA LYS A 163 -16.88 6.11 -24.04
C LYS A 163 -16.32 7.55 -23.97
N ASN A 164 -16.07 8.17 -25.12
CA ASN A 164 -15.53 9.53 -25.22
C ASN A 164 -16.62 10.59 -25.43
N ASP A 165 -17.86 10.17 -25.66
CA ASP A 165 -18.99 11.07 -25.86
C ASP A 165 -19.35 11.78 -24.54
N PRO A 166 -19.28 13.12 -24.47
CA PRO A 166 -19.63 13.89 -23.29
C PRO A 166 -21.07 13.65 -22.80
N GLU A 167 -22.03 13.42 -23.71
CA GLU A 167 -23.42 13.23 -23.33
C GLU A 167 -23.63 11.89 -22.61
N ILE A 168 -23.00 10.84 -23.13
CA ILE A 168 -23.04 9.50 -22.52
C ILE A 168 -22.38 9.50 -21.16
N ILE A 169 -21.22 10.13 -21.03
CA ILE A 169 -20.50 10.24 -19.75
C ILE A 169 -21.33 10.99 -18.71
N LYS A 170 -22.01 12.08 -19.11
CA LYS A 170 -22.85 12.87 -18.22
C LYS A 170 -24.09 12.08 -17.77
N ARG A 171 -24.69 11.31 -18.68
CA ARG A 171 -25.96 10.61 -18.42
C ARG A 171 -25.74 9.28 -17.69
N PHE A 172 -24.77 8.48 -18.10
CA PHE A 172 -24.50 7.14 -17.59
C PHE A 172 -23.46 7.12 -16.47
N HIS A 173 -23.70 7.91 -15.43
CA HIS A 173 -22.93 7.85 -14.18
C HIS A 173 -23.33 6.60 -13.36
N LEU A 174 -22.53 6.27 -12.33
CA LEU A 174 -22.64 5.02 -11.58
C LEU A 174 -24.07 4.72 -11.08
N ARG A 175 -24.80 5.72 -10.60
CA ARG A 175 -26.17 5.54 -10.10
C ARG A 175 -27.13 5.03 -11.19
N VAL A 176 -27.01 5.55 -12.40
CA VAL A 176 -27.84 5.16 -13.55
C VAL A 176 -27.48 3.74 -14.00
N LEU A 177 -26.19 3.43 -14.10
CA LEU A 177 -25.73 2.08 -14.43
C LEU A 177 -26.24 1.05 -13.42
N LEU A 178 -26.26 1.40 -12.13
CA LEU A 178 -26.82 0.55 -11.09
C LEU A 178 -28.34 0.39 -11.18
N ASP A 179 -29.09 1.42 -11.59
CA ASP A 179 -30.53 1.32 -11.79
C ASP A 179 -30.89 0.39 -12.95
N ILE A 180 -30.09 0.41 -14.02
CA ILE A 180 -30.21 -0.51 -15.15
C ILE A 180 -29.83 -1.92 -14.71
N ALA A 181 -28.68 -2.10 -14.07
CA ALA A 181 -28.22 -3.41 -13.58
C ALA A 181 -29.21 -4.06 -12.60
N ARG A 182 -29.94 -3.26 -11.81
CA ARG A 182 -30.96 -3.74 -10.86
C ARG A 182 -32.13 -4.45 -11.53
N GLN A 183 -32.39 -4.19 -12.82
CA GLN A 183 -33.49 -4.85 -13.54
C GLN A 183 -33.27 -6.36 -13.73
N GLY A 184 -32.04 -6.85 -13.52
CA GLY A 184 -31.73 -8.27 -13.56
C GLY A 184 -31.65 -8.81 -14.98
N GLU A 185 -32.75 -9.29 -15.54
CA GLU A 185 -32.74 -9.91 -16.87
C GLU A 185 -32.43 -8.91 -17.98
N GLU A 186 -31.67 -9.37 -18.98
CA GLU A 186 -31.21 -8.57 -20.11
C GLU A 186 -32.33 -7.79 -20.80
N LYS A 187 -33.49 -8.41 -21.05
CA LYS A 187 -34.64 -7.75 -21.69
C LYS A 187 -35.12 -6.50 -20.95
N TYR A 188 -35.12 -6.55 -19.60
CA TYR A 188 -35.54 -5.42 -18.77
C TYR A 188 -34.46 -4.36 -18.67
N GLN A 189 -33.19 -4.78 -18.64
CA GLN A 189 -32.07 -3.84 -18.71
C GLN A 189 -32.08 -3.06 -20.03
N LEU A 190 -32.29 -3.74 -21.16
CA LEU A 190 -32.37 -3.13 -22.48
C LEU A 190 -33.57 -2.19 -22.60
N ALA A 191 -34.75 -2.60 -22.13
CA ALA A 191 -35.93 -1.73 -22.11
C ALA A 191 -35.67 -0.44 -21.31
N ARG A 192 -35.05 -0.57 -20.12
CA ARG A 192 -34.70 0.57 -19.27
C ARG A 192 -33.64 1.46 -19.90
N PHE A 193 -32.65 0.87 -20.57
CA PHE A 193 -31.63 1.62 -21.30
C PHE A 193 -32.24 2.42 -22.47
N SER A 194 -33.11 1.78 -23.27
CA SER A 194 -33.81 2.43 -24.39
C SER A 194 -34.75 3.55 -23.93
N GLU A 195 -35.42 3.40 -22.78
CA GLU A 195 -36.21 4.48 -22.18
C GLU A 195 -35.34 5.70 -21.84
N MET A 196 -34.11 5.45 -21.39
CA MET A 196 -33.18 6.51 -21.01
C MET A 196 -32.45 7.15 -22.18
N TRP A 197 -32.23 6.46 -23.30
CA TRP A 197 -31.37 6.96 -24.39
C TRP A 197 -32.06 7.05 -25.75
N GLY A 198 -33.22 6.41 -25.92
CA GLY A 198 -33.87 6.18 -27.21
C GLY A 198 -33.60 4.77 -27.74
N SER A 199 -34.37 4.33 -28.73
CA SER A 199 -34.14 3.03 -29.38
C SER A 199 -32.74 2.94 -29.96
N PHE A 200 -32.08 1.80 -29.74
CA PHE A 200 -30.94 1.37 -30.54
C PHE A 200 -31.37 1.34 -32.01
N GLY A 201 -30.81 2.23 -32.82
CA GLY A 201 -30.90 2.19 -34.29
C GLY A 201 -29.77 1.36 -34.84
#